data_AF-A0A8H1L5H0-F1
#
_entry.id   AF-A0A8H1L5H0-F1
#
_cell.length_a   1.000
_cell.length_b   1.000
_cell.length_c   1.000
_cell.angle_alpha   90.00
_cell.angle_beta   90.00
_cell.angle_gamma   90.00
#
_symmetry.space_group_name_H-M   'P 1'
#
loop_
_entity.id
_entity.type
_entity.pdbx_description
1 polymer ?
#
loop_
_entity_poly.entity_id
_entity_poly.type
_entity_poly.pdbx_seq_one_letter_code
_entity_poly.pdbx_strand_id
1 'polypeptide(L)'
;MGAVGVKLSTNAASLAEGPAPTGNPACTGQFKMFFPKASQASDEPSKAERRALEICGRCPVREWCLERDLVESSTADRIIGVRGGLREADRRALHLQRYGQRPAKRAGVTW
;
A
#
# COMPACT_ATOMS: atom_id res chain seq x y z
N MET A 1 -0.79 22.20 -30.87
CA MET A 1 -1.82 22.40 -29.82
C MET A 1 -2.49 21.06 -29.59
N GLY A 2 -2.32 20.48 -28.40
CA GLY A 2 -2.89 19.18 -28.05
C GLY A 2 -2.68 18.94 -26.57
N ALA A 3 -3.47 19.59 -25.73
CA ALA A 3 -3.49 19.32 -24.31
C ALA A 3 -4.09 17.93 -24.11
N VAL A 4 -3.26 16.93 -23.82
CA VAL A 4 -3.72 15.64 -23.33
C VAL A 4 -4.19 15.89 -21.90
N GLY A 5 -5.50 16.09 -21.76
CA GLY A 5 -6.15 16.20 -20.46
C GLY A 5 -5.98 14.90 -19.69
N VAL A 6 -5.06 14.87 -18.73
CA VAL A 6 -5.02 13.82 -17.73
C VAL A 6 -6.29 13.98 -16.88
N LYS A 7 -7.27 13.12 -17.11
CA LYS A 7 -8.41 12.94 -16.21
C LYS A 7 -7.89 12.42 -14.88
N LEU A 8 -7.51 13.33 -13.99
CA LEU A 8 -7.19 13.05 -12.59
C LEU A 8 -8.46 12.72 -11.82
N SER A 9 -8.97 11.51 -12.03
CA SER A 9 -9.88 10.85 -11.10
C SER A 9 -9.60 9.34 -11.13
N THR A 10 -8.36 8.95 -10.81
CA THR A 10 -8.01 7.54 -10.70
C THR A 10 -8.65 7.00 -9.44
N ASN A 11 -9.61 6.07 -9.57
CA ASN A 11 -10.17 5.38 -8.42
C ASN A 11 -9.22 4.26 -7.94
N ALA A 12 -9.37 3.83 -6.68
CA ALA A 12 -8.55 2.80 -6.05
C ALA A 12 -8.42 1.51 -6.89
N ALA A 13 -9.52 1.08 -7.53
CA ALA A 13 -9.53 -0.09 -8.41
C ALA A 13 -8.60 0.09 -9.63
N SER A 14 -8.64 1.26 -10.29
CA SER A 14 -7.79 1.56 -11.44
C SER A 14 -6.30 1.60 -11.08
N LEU A 15 -5.96 2.02 -9.85
CA LEU A 15 -4.58 1.96 -9.36
C LEU A 15 -4.11 0.53 -9.10
N ALA A 16 -4.98 -0.32 -8.54
CA ALA A 16 -4.60 -1.70 -8.23
C ALA A 16 -4.40 -2.57 -9.48
N GLU A 17 -5.24 -2.39 -10.50
CA GLU A 17 -5.22 -3.17 -11.75
C GLU A 17 -4.27 -2.59 -12.82
N GLY A 18 -3.91 -1.32 -12.71
CA GLY A 18 -3.04 -0.62 -13.66
C GLY A 18 -1.54 -0.95 -13.52
N PRO A 19 -0.75 -0.64 -14.57
CA PRO A 19 0.71 -0.80 -14.53
C PRO A 19 1.32 0.09 -13.43
N ALA A 20 2.48 -0.32 -12.92
CA ALA A 20 3.23 0.48 -11.97
C ALA A 20 3.54 1.88 -12.55
N PRO A 21 3.33 2.97 -11.80
CA PRO A 21 3.65 4.31 -12.26
C PRO A 21 5.15 4.45 -12.55
N THR A 22 5.48 5.38 -13.46
CA THR A 22 6.86 5.69 -13.80
C THR A 22 7.57 6.30 -12.58
N GLY A 23 8.66 5.68 -12.13
CA GLY A 23 9.47 6.16 -11.01
C GLY A 23 9.94 5.02 -10.11
N ASN A 24 11.16 5.12 -9.60
CA ASN A 24 11.68 4.11 -8.68
C ASN A 24 11.05 4.25 -7.30
N PRO A 25 10.65 3.14 -6.64
CA PRO A 25 10.23 3.18 -5.25
C PRO A 25 11.31 3.81 -4.37
N ALA A 26 10.94 4.81 -3.55
CA ALA A 26 11.89 5.48 -2.67
C ALA A 26 12.53 4.54 -1.62
N CYS A 27 11.88 3.41 -1.35
CA CYS A 27 12.36 2.37 -0.42
C CYS A 27 13.35 1.37 -1.04
N THR A 28 13.73 1.53 -2.32
CA THR A 28 14.65 0.63 -3.01
C THR A 28 15.95 0.44 -2.21
N GLY A 29 16.33 -0.81 -1.96
CA GLY A 29 17.52 -1.16 -1.18
C GLY A 29 17.38 -1.09 0.35
N GLN A 30 16.23 -0.66 0.89
CA GLN A 30 16.04 -0.41 2.33
C GLN A 30 15.05 -1.39 3.01
N PHE A 31 14.90 -2.60 2.48
CA PHE A 31 13.79 -3.50 2.82
C PHE A 31 13.57 -3.70 4.33
N LYS A 32 14.64 -3.94 5.11
CA LYS A 32 14.56 -4.22 6.56
C LYS A 32 13.87 -3.11 7.34
N MET A 33 14.03 -1.85 6.92
CA MET A 33 13.44 -0.70 7.61
C MET A 33 11.91 -0.69 7.54
N PHE A 34 11.32 -1.32 6.51
CA PHE A 34 9.87 -1.35 6.28
C PHE A 34 9.17 -2.50 7.01
N PHE A 35 9.89 -3.30 7.79
CA PHE A 35 9.32 -4.35 8.65
C PHE A 35 9.71 -4.12 10.12
N PRO A 36 9.35 -2.97 10.72
CA PRO A 36 9.57 -2.74 12.14
C PRO A 36 8.63 -3.63 12.98
N LYS A 37 8.90 -3.73 14.29
CA LYS A 37 7.90 -4.24 15.23
C LYS A 37 6.65 -3.36 15.16
N ALA A 38 5.51 -3.96 14.82
CA ALA A 38 4.26 -3.25 14.64
C ALA A 38 3.77 -2.63 15.95
N SER A 39 3.37 -1.36 15.91
CA SER A 39 2.55 -0.73 16.94
C SER A 39 1.08 -1.15 16.81
N GLN A 40 0.29 -1.05 17.88
CA GLN A 40 -1.15 -1.30 17.81
C GLN A 40 -1.85 -0.12 17.11
N ALA A 41 -3.06 -0.35 16.61
CA ALA A 41 -3.85 0.69 15.96
C ALA A 41 -4.11 1.90 16.87
N SER A 42 -4.34 1.64 18.16
CA SER A 42 -4.56 2.65 19.20
C SER A 42 -3.30 3.40 19.64
N ASP A 43 -2.12 2.90 19.26
CA ASP A 43 -0.85 3.49 19.68
C ASP A 43 -0.36 4.50 18.65
N GLU A 44 0.42 5.47 19.13
CA GLU A 44 1.24 6.31 18.27
C GLU A 44 2.27 5.46 17.48
N PRO A 45 2.60 5.84 16.23
CA PRO A 45 3.63 5.16 15.46
C PRO A 45 4.96 5.14 16.20
N SER A 46 5.61 3.97 16.25
CA SER A 46 6.95 3.84 16.81
C SER A 46 7.96 4.67 16.02
N LYS A 47 9.11 4.97 16.64
CA LYS A 47 10.20 5.70 15.95
C LYS A 47 10.64 5.01 14.65
N ALA A 48 10.61 3.69 14.61
CA ALA A 48 10.98 2.92 13.40
C ALA A 48 9.90 3.04 12.31
N GLU A 49 8.62 2.97 12.68
CA GLU A 49 7.52 3.20 11.74
C GLU A 49 7.51 4.62 11.20
N ARG A 50 7.75 5.64 12.04
CA ARG A 50 7.83 7.04 11.59
C ARG A 50 8.87 7.23 10.49
N ARG A 51 10.06 6.63 10.64
CA ARG A 51 11.11 6.67 9.60
C ARG A 51 10.67 6.04 8.29
N ALA A 52 10.02 4.87 8.34
CA ALA A 52 9.50 4.22 7.14
C ALA A 52 8.37 5.04 6.48
N LEU A 53 7.48 5.62 7.29
CA LEU A 53 6.40 6.50 6.85
C LEU A 53 6.93 7.77 6.17
N GLU A 54 8.00 8.39 6.70
CA GLU A 54 8.66 9.55 6.09
C GLU A 54 9.16 9.25 4.67
N ILE A 55 9.75 8.07 4.46
CA ILE A 55 10.21 7.64 3.12
C ILE A 55 9.00 7.40 2.20
N CYS A 56 7.96 6.72 2.68
CA CYS A 56 6.73 6.56 1.92
C CYS A 56 6.08 7.90 1.56
N GLY A 57 6.15 8.90 2.43
CA GLY A 57 5.57 10.23 2.24
C GLY A 57 6.10 10.97 1.00
N ARG A 58 7.32 10.63 0.55
CA ARG A 58 7.98 11.21 -0.64
C ARG A 58 8.03 10.24 -1.83
N CYS A 59 7.40 9.06 -1.71
CA CYS A 59 7.54 8.01 -2.71
C CYS A 59 6.62 8.27 -3.91
N PRO A 60 7.16 8.29 -5.16
CA PRO A 60 6.37 8.60 -6.35
C PRO A 60 5.31 7.52 -6.67
N VAL A 61 5.50 6.30 -6.16
CA VAL A 61 4.59 5.17 -6.38
C VAL A 61 3.71 4.86 -5.17
N ARG A 62 3.59 5.78 -4.20
CA ARG A 62 2.94 5.55 -2.89
C ARG A 62 1.52 5.00 -3.02
N GLU A 63 0.67 5.67 -3.80
CA GLU A 63 -0.75 5.33 -3.91
C GLU A 63 -0.96 4.01 -4.62
N TRP A 64 -0.28 3.79 -5.74
CA TRP A 64 -0.26 2.51 -6.44
C TRP A 64 0.23 1.37 -5.54
N CYS A 65 1.30 1.60 -4.76
CA CYS A 65 1.85 0.62 -3.83
C CYS A 65 0.86 0.22 -2.74
N LEU A 66 0.09 1.19 -2.20
CA LEU A 66 -0.96 0.90 -1.22
C LEU A 66 -2.05 0.03 -1.82
N GLU A 67 -2.60 0.45 -2.96
CA GLU A 67 -3.74 -0.23 -3.59
C GLU A 67 -3.38 -1.64 -4.05
N ARG A 68 -2.17 -1.80 -4.62
CA ARG A 68 -1.64 -3.10 -5.01
C ARG A 68 -1.51 -4.05 -3.83
N ASP A 69 -0.95 -3.58 -2.71
CA ASP A 69 -0.78 -4.39 -1.50
C ASP A 69 -2.11 -4.82 -0.88
N LEU A 70 -3.10 -3.93 -0.85
CA LEU A 70 -4.43 -4.24 -0.32
C LEU A 70 -5.16 -5.29 -1.17
N VAL A 71 -5.00 -5.25 -2.50
CA VAL A 71 -5.62 -6.22 -3.42
C VAL A 71 -4.90 -7.57 -3.41
N GLU A 72 -3.57 -7.57 -3.36
CA GLU A 72 -2.77 -8.80 -3.35
C GLU A 72 -2.85 -9.54 -2.00
N SER A 73 -3.17 -8.83 -0.91
CA SER A 73 -3.36 -9.42 0.42
C SER A 73 -4.66 -10.22 0.50
N SER A 74 -4.55 -11.55 0.57
CA SER A 74 -5.73 -12.42 0.68
C SER A 74 -6.54 -12.19 1.96
N THR A 75 -5.85 -11.87 3.06
CA THR A 75 -6.45 -11.69 4.40
C THR A 75 -5.65 -10.64 5.18
N ALA A 76 -6.29 -10.00 6.16
CA ALA A 76 -5.66 -8.94 6.94
C ALA A 76 -4.41 -9.42 7.72
N ASP A 77 -4.32 -10.67 8.15
CA ASP A 77 -3.12 -11.20 8.83
C ASP A 77 -1.87 -11.24 7.94
N ARG A 78 -2.04 -11.24 6.61
CA ARG A 78 -0.92 -11.22 5.64
C ARG A 78 -0.35 -9.83 5.40
N ILE A 79 -1.07 -8.80 5.83
CA ILE A 79 -0.58 -7.42 5.82
C ILE A 79 0.48 -7.31 6.91
N ILE A 80 1.70 -7.03 6.49
CA ILE A 80 2.86 -6.84 7.37
C ILE A 80 3.63 -5.56 7.03
N GLY A 81 4.26 -4.97 8.06
CA GLY A 81 5.16 -3.83 7.93
C GLY A 81 4.49 -2.53 7.44
N VAL A 82 5.32 -1.57 7.03
CA VAL A 82 4.90 -0.27 6.47
C VAL A 82 4.93 -0.35 4.95
N ARG A 83 3.80 -0.04 4.30
CA ARG A 83 3.70 0.08 2.83
C ARG A 83 2.69 1.15 2.46
N GLY A 84 2.87 1.76 1.28
CA GLY A 84 1.89 2.70 0.76
C GLY A 84 1.62 3.92 1.65
N GLY A 85 2.54 4.25 2.57
CA GLY A 85 2.34 5.33 3.53
C GLY A 85 1.48 4.99 4.75
N LEU A 86 1.20 3.71 5.00
CA LEU A 86 0.41 3.26 6.15
C LEU A 86 1.16 2.19 6.95
N ARG A 87 0.90 2.16 8.26
CA ARG A 87 1.38 1.08 9.14
C ARG A 87 0.61 -0.20 8.88
N GLU A 88 1.14 -1.29 9.41
CA GLU A 88 0.52 -2.60 9.41
C GLU A 88 -0.91 -2.55 9.97
N ALA A 89 -1.08 -1.97 11.16
CA ALA A 89 -2.38 -1.90 11.84
C ALA A 89 -3.42 -1.10 11.03
N ASP A 90 -3.01 0.03 10.47
CA ASP A 90 -3.91 0.91 9.69
C ASP A 90 -4.32 0.22 8.37
N ARG A 91 -3.39 -0.45 7.69
CA ARG A 91 -3.69 -1.24 6.48
C ARG A 91 -4.59 -2.43 6.78
N ARG A 92 -4.42 -3.10 7.91
CA ARG A 92 -5.32 -4.18 8.35
C ARG A 92 -6.74 -3.67 8.55
N ALA A 93 -6.89 -2.55 9.25
CA ALA A 93 -8.20 -1.92 9.45
C ALA A 93 -8.84 -1.54 8.11
N LEU A 94 -8.06 -0.94 7.21
CA LEU A 94 -8.52 -0.56 5.86
C LEU A 94 -8.91 -1.78 5.01
N HIS A 95 -8.14 -2.85 5.05
CA HIS A 95 -8.44 -4.10 4.35
C HIS A 95 -9.75 -4.72 4.85
N LEU A 96 -9.91 -4.83 6.16
CA LEU A 96 -11.14 -5.32 6.79
C LEU A 96 -12.36 -4.45 6.44
N GLN A 97 -12.18 -3.12 6.40
CA GLN A 97 -13.23 -2.20 5.99
C GLN A 97 -13.66 -2.44 4.53
N ARG A 98 -12.72 -2.73 3.62
CA ARG A 98 -12.99 -2.88 2.17
C ARG A 98 -13.47 -4.27 1.77
N TYR A 99 -12.90 -5.32 2.36
CA TYR A 99 -13.10 -6.71 1.93
C TYR A 99 -13.76 -7.60 2.99
N GLY A 100 -13.93 -7.10 4.22
CA GLY A 100 -14.41 -7.86 5.36
C GLY A 100 -13.38 -8.90 5.83
N GLN A 101 -13.83 -9.89 6.60
CA GLN A 101 -13.00 -11.03 7.03
C GLN A 101 -12.89 -12.14 5.97
N ARG A 102 -13.58 -12.00 4.83
CA ARG A 102 -13.58 -13.03 3.78
C ARG A 102 -12.25 -12.96 3.01
N PRO A 103 -11.64 -14.11 2.68
CA PRO A 103 -10.46 -14.11 1.83
C PRO A 103 -10.79 -13.40 0.52
N ALA A 104 -10.00 -12.39 0.14
CA ALA A 104 -10.14 -11.72 -1.15
C ALA A 104 -10.09 -12.80 -2.24
N LYS A 105 -11.15 -12.91 -3.05
CA LYS A 105 -11.15 -13.86 -4.18
C LYS A 105 -9.92 -13.53 -5.02
N ARG A 106 -8.98 -14.48 -5.14
CA ARG A 106 -7.87 -14.38 -6.08
C ARG A 106 -8.46 -14.00 -7.45
N ALA A 107 -8.13 -12.81 -7.94
CA ALA A 107 -8.33 -12.50 -9.35
C ALA A 107 -7.55 -13.58 -10.12
N GLY A 108 -8.26 -14.33 -10.95
CA GLY A 108 -7.78 -15.58 -11.54
C GLY A 108 -6.46 -15.38 -12.28
N VAL A 109 -5.41 -16.06 -11.79
CA VAL A 109 -4.22 -16.34 -12.57
C VAL A 109 -4.35 -17.78 -13.06
N THR A 110 -4.58 -17.93 -14.36
CA THR A 110 -4.41 -19.19 -15.08
C THR A 110 -2.92 -19.35 -15.39
N TRP A 111 -2.34 -20.48 -14.98
CA TRP A 111 -0.98 -20.88 -15.36
C TRP A 111 -0.91 -21.27 -16.84
#